data_AF-X0R7F2-F1
#
_entry.id   AF-X0R7F2-F1
#
_cell.length_a   1.000
_cell.length_b   1.000
_cell.length_c   1.000
_cell.angle_alpha   90.00
_cell.angle_beta   90.00
_cell.angle_gamma   90.00
#
_symmetry.space_group_name_H-M   'P 1'
#
loop_
_entity.id
_entity.type
_entity.pdbx_description
1 polymer ?
#
loop_
_entity_poly.entity_id
_entity_poly.type
_entity_poly.pdbx_seq_one_letter_code
_entity_poly.pdbx_strand_id
1 'polypeptide(L)'
;MSSAYELDARYVYLDLKQAQSLLNLPGGITVIDLTVEDIFEAEEIAAQVGRLTSLQAESWIETNAQLLSGLTAQSLSSNMIVVFVAISVAFGIASVLSVSVVQRTREIGILRAWVQLVSKSYEYS
;
A
#
# COMPACT_ATOMS: atom_id res chain seq x y z
N MET A 1 -30.99 5.20 16.04
CA MET A 1 -31.10 4.00 15.19
C MET A 1 -32.31 4.13 14.26
N SER A 2 -32.30 5.05 13.28
CA SER A 2 -33.45 5.21 12.35
C SER A 2 -33.09 5.57 10.91
N SER A 3 -31.90 6.08 10.62
CA SER A 3 -31.59 6.60 9.28
C SER A 3 -31.19 5.54 8.25
N ALA A 4 -30.65 4.40 8.68
CA ALA A 4 -30.15 3.37 7.76
C ALA A 4 -31.27 2.55 7.11
N TYR A 5 -32.37 2.32 7.82
CA TYR A 5 -33.51 1.54 7.32
C TYR A 5 -34.40 2.34 6.35
N GLU A 6 -34.36 3.67 6.42
CA GLU A 6 -35.16 4.56 5.58
C GLU A 6 -34.58 4.69 4.16
N LEU A 7 -33.27 4.43 3.98
CA LEU A 7 -32.62 4.42 2.66
C LEU A 7 -32.91 3.13 1.87
N ASP A 8 -32.90 1.97 2.54
CA ASP A 8 -33.16 0.68 1.89
C ASP A 8 -34.60 0.54 1.37
N ALA A 9 -35.53 1.36 1.87
CA ALA A 9 -36.92 1.36 1.45
C ALA A 9 -37.18 2.05 0.10
N ARG A 10 -36.16 2.62 -0.57
CA ARG A 10 -36.34 3.43 -1.79
C ARG A 10 -35.67 2.88 -3.05
N TYR A 11 -34.88 1.83 -2.93
CA TYR A 11 -34.21 1.19 -4.06
C TYR A 11 -34.85 -0.16 -4.37
N VAL A 12 -35.21 -0.38 -5.63
CA VAL A 12 -35.73 -1.65 -6.11
C VAL A 12 -34.75 -2.16 -7.16
N TYR A 13 -34.31 -3.40 -7.00
CA TYR A 13 -33.48 -4.09 -7.97
C TYR A 13 -34.38 -4.99 -8.82
N LEU A 14 -34.21 -4.92 -10.14
CA LEU A 14 -35.01 -5.65 -11.11
C LEU A 14 -34.15 -6.02 -12.31
N ASP A 15 -34.62 -6.96 -13.14
CA ASP A 15 -33.91 -7.33 -14.36
C ASP A 15 -33.81 -6.13 -15.30
N LEU A 16 -32.69 -6.00 -16.01
CA LEU A 16 -32.45 -4.89 -16.93
C LEU A 16 -33.58 -4.74 -17.97
N LYS A 17 -34.10 -5.84 -18.51
CA LYS A 17 -35.19 -5.78 -19.50
C LYS A 17 -36.47 -5.22 -18.89
N GLN A 18 -36.74 -5.55 -17.63
CA GLN A 18 -37.91 -5.05 -16.90
C GLN A 18 -37.73 -3.56 -16.61
N ALA A 19 -36.55 -3.12 -16.18
CA ALA A 19 -36.24 -1.72 -15.94
C ALA A 19 -36.35 -0.87 -17.21
N GLN A 20 -35.82 -1.38 -18.33
CA GLN A 20 -35.93 -0.76 -19.64
C GLN A 20 -37.39 -0.63 -20.08
N SER A 21 -38.23 -1.65 -19.87
CA SER A 21 -39.66 -1.57 -20.20
C SER A 21 -40.40 -0.58 -19.30
N LEU A 22 -40.08 -0.52 -18.01
CA LEU A 22 -40.74 0.39 -17.06
C LEU A 22 -40.35 1.86 -17.29
N LEU A 23 -39.09 2.11 -17.65
CA LEU A 23 -38.56 3.45 -17.94
C LEU A 23 -38.73 3.86 -19.41
N ASN A 24 -39.37 3.00 -20.23
CA ASN A 24 -39.58 3.22 -21.66
C ASN A 24 -38.27 3.47 -22.46
N LEU A 25 -37.22 2.70 -22.12
CA LEU A 25 -35.86 2.75 -22.68
C LEU A 25 -35.47 1.41 -23.35
N PRO A 26 -36.13 0.98 -24.44
CA PRO A 26 -35.84 -0.31 -25.07
C PRO A 26 -34.41 -0.35 -25.62
N GLY A 27 -33.57 -1.23 -25.07
CA GLY A 27 -32.15 -1.33 -25.43
C GLY A 27 -31.28 -0.17 -24.93
N GLY A 28 -31.86 0.81 -24.24
CA GLY A 28 -31.14 1.94 -23.66
C GLY A 28 -30.57 1.59 -22.29
N ILE A 29 -29.40 2.14 -21.99
CA ILE A 29 -28.75 2.06 -20.68
C ILE A 29 -28.47 3.50 -20.25
N THR A 30 -28.84 3.84 -19.01
CA THR A 30 -28.62 5.17 -18.46
C THR A 30 -27.25 5.32 -17.83
N VAL A 31 -26.80 4.31 -17.07
CA VAL A 31 -25.53 4.32 -16.33
C VAL A 31 -24.90 2.93 -16.43
N ILE A 32 -23.57 2.90 -16.56
CA ILE A 32 -22.76 1.69 -16.50
C ILE A 32 -21.77 1.87 -15.36
N ASP A 33 -21.90 1.05 -14.32
CA ASP A 33 -20.96 1.01 -13.21
C ASP A 33 -19.82 0.03 -13.52
N LEU A 34 -18.58 0.45 -13.28
CA LEU A 34 -17.39 -0.37 -13.44
C LEU A 34 -16.72 -0.57 -12.09
N THR A 35 -16.35 -1.82 -11.78
CA THR A 35 -15.60 -2.15 -10.56
C THR A 35 -14.11 -2.17 -10.88
N VAL A 36 -13.32 -1.45 -10.08
CA VAL A 36 -11.85 -1.37 -10.18
C VAL A 36 -11.24 -2.03 -8.94
N GLU A 37 -10.11 -2.74 -9.09
CA GLU A 37 -9.40 -3.38 -7.97
C GLU A 37 -8.74 -2.35 -7.03
N ASP A 38 -8.04 -1.35 -7.59
CA ASP A 38 -7.44 -0.26 -6.82
C ASP A 38 -8.25 1.04 -6.99
N ILE A 39 -8.74 1.57 -5.87
CA ILE A 39 -9.50 2.81 -5.82
C ILE A 39 -8.68 4.01 -6.27
N PHE A 40 -7.36 4.01 -6.08
CA PHE A 40 -6.47 5.10 -6.48
C PHE A 40 -6.21 5.12 -7.98
N GLU A 41 -6.41 4.01 -8.68
CA GLU A 41 -6.33 3.91 -10.14
C GLU A 41 -7.65 4.35 -10.83
N ALA A 42 -8.74 4.49 -10.07
CA ALA A 42 -10.07 4.77 -10.61
C ALA A 42 -10.13 6.09 -11.41
N GLU A 43 -9.34 7.10 -11.04
CA GLU A 43 -9.26 8.39 -11.75
C GLU A 43 -8.67 8.22 -13.16
N GLU A 44 -7.57 7.45 -13.27
CA GLU A 44 -6.89 7.22 -14.54
C GLU A 44 -7.74 6.36 -15.48
N ILE A 45 -8.41 5.35 -14.92
CA ILE A 45 -9.33 4.47 -15.64
C ILE A 45 -10.55 5.25 -16.12
N ALA A 46 -11.17 6.09 -15.28
CA ALA A 46 -12.30 6.93 -15.69
C ALA A 46 -11.89 7.88 -16.83
N ALA A 47 -10.72 8.52 -16.72
CA ALA A 47 -10.19 9.38 -17.78
C ALA A 47 -9.93 8.59 -19.08
N GLN A 48 -9.44 7.36 -19.00
CA GLN A 48 -9.24 6.50 -20.17
C GLN A 48 -10.56 6.09 -20.82
N VAL A 49 -11.54 5.67 -20.02
CA VAL A 49 -12.88 5.29 -20.50
C VAL A 49 -13.58 6.47 -21.15
N GLY A 50 -13.51 7.66 -20.54
CA GLY A 50 -14.07 8.88 -21.11
C GLY A 50 -13.45 9.23 -22.47
N ARG A 51 -12.12 9.07 -22.61
CA ARG A 51 -11.44 9.27 -23.91
C ARG A 51 -11.87 8.25 -24.97
N LEU A 52 -12.01 6.98 -24.61
CA LEU A 52 -12.34 5.91 -25.55
C LEU A 52 -13.80 5.95 -26.01
N THR A 53 -14.70 6.33 -25.12
CA THR A 53 -16.15 6.29 -25.37
C THR A 53 -16.73 7.66 -25.74
N SER A 54 -15.99 8.74 -25.49
CA SER A 54 -16.50 10.12 -25.55
C SER A 54 -17.73 10.36 -24.65
N LEU A 55 -17.94 9.50 -23.65
CA LEU A 55 -18.97 9.63 -22.63
C LEU A 55 -18.39 10.26 -21.35
N GLN A 56 -19.26 10.88 -20.57
CA GLN A 56 -18.90 11.35 -19.23
C GLN A 56 -18.65 10.12 -18.34
N ALA A 57 -17.39 9.96 -17.91
CA ALA A 57 -16.96 8.93 -17.00
C ALA A 57 -16.47 9.61 -15.72
N GLU A 58 -17.21 9.41 -14.64
CA GLU A 58 -16.86 9.94 -13.32
C GLU A 58 -16.21 8.83 -12.51
N SER A 59 -15.09 9.16 -11.85
CA SER A 59 -14.42 8.22 -10.96
C SER A 59 -15.18 8.17 -9.62
N TRP A 60 -15.16 7.03 -8.93
CA TRP A 60 -15.70 6.96 -7.57
C TRP A 60 -15.04 7.99 -6.64
N ILE A 61 -13.76 8.29 -6.89
CA ILE A 61 -12.98 9.35 -6.24
C ILE A 61 -13.67 10.71 -6.38
N GLU A 62 -14.07 11.08 -7.60
CA GLU A 62 -14.72 12.37 -7.89
C GLU A 62 -16.09 12.46 -7.20
N THR A 63 -16.91 11.41 -7.30
CA THR A 63 -18.24 11.38 -6.69
C THR A 63 -18.19 11.33 -5.15
N ASN A 64 -17.11 10.81 -4.56
CA ASN A 64 -16.96 10.60 -3.10
C ASN A 64 -15.74 11.33 -2.50
N ALA A 65 -15.35 12.47 -3.07
CA ALA A 65 -14.13 13.20 -2.70
C ALA A 65 -14.00 13.49 -1.20
N GLN A 66 -15.11 13.68 -0.47
CA GLN A 66 -15.12 13.87 0.99
C GLN A 66 -14.70 12.61 1.77
N LEU A 67 -15.17 11.43 1.36
CA LEU A 67 -14.78 10.15 1.97
C LEU A 67 -13.32 9.84 1.62
N LEU A 68 -12.92 10.07 0.37
CA LEU A 68 -11.55 9.85 -0.07
C LEU A 68 -10.56 10.76 0.68
N SER A 69 -10.89 12.03 0.88
CA SER A 69 -10.02 12.95 1.65
C SER A 69 -9.68 12.42 3.05
N GLY A 70 -10.63 11.72 3.69
CA GLY A 70 -10.40 11.02 4.95
C GLY A 70 -9.54 9.75 4.81
N LEU A 71 -9.80 8.94 3.79
CA LEU A 71 -9.05 7.69 3.53
C LEU A 71 -7.60 7.95 3.11
N THR A 72 -7.35 8.94 2.25
CA THR A 72 -6.01 9.31 1.80
C THR A 72 -5.16 9.83 2.95
N ALA A 73 -5.75 10.64 3.85
CA ALA A 73 -5.09 11.07 5.08
C ALA A 73 -4.70 9.89 5.98
N GLN A 74 -5.51 8.84 6.03
CA GLN A 74 -5.22 7.63 6.82
C GLN A 74 -4.18 6.71 6.14
N SER A 75 -4.22 6.55 4.82
CA SER A 75 -3.25 5.73 4.07
C SER A 75 -1.83 6.30 4.13
N LEU A 76 -1.68 7.63 4.06
CA LEU A 76 -0.38 8.30 4.20
C LEU A 76 0.23 8.05 5.60
N SER A 77 -0.62 8.00 6.63
CA SER A 77 -0.19 7.76 8.02
C SER A 77 0.36 6.34 8.24
N SER A 78 -0.25 5.33 7.61
CA SER A 78 0.16 3.93 7.77
C SER A 78 1.54 3.65 7.14
N ASN A 79 1.77 4.15 5.92
CA ASN A 79 3.03 3.91 5.21
C ASN A 79 4.23 4.56 5.91
N MET A 80 4.06 5.76 6.48
CA MET A 80 5.10 6.43 7.27
C MET A 80 5.55 5.61 8.47
N ILE A 81 4.61 4.98 9.20
CA ILE A 81 4.93 4.14 10.36
C ILE A 81 5.74 2.92 9.92
N VAL A 82 5.32 2.23 8.85
CA VAL A 82 6.00 1.03 8.35
C VAL A 82 7.44 1.35 7.92
N VAL A 83 7.64 2.44 7.18
CA VAL A 83 8.99 2.88 6.77
C VAL A 83 9.85 3.24 7.97
N PHE A 84 9.30 3.97 8.94
CA PHE A 84 10.02 4.34 10.16
C PHE A 84 10.45 3.12 10.97
N VAL A 85 9.55 2.14 11.15
CA VAL A 85 9.85 0.87 11.83
C VAL A 85 10.92 0.08 11.08
N ALA A 86 10.84 -0.01 9.74
CA ALA A 86 11.83 -0.70 8.93
C ALA A 86 13.24 -0.10 9.09
N ILE A 87 13.34 1.23 9.09
CA ILE A 87 14.60 1.96 9.33
C ILE A 87 15.12 1.69 10.74
N SER A 88 14.25 1.73 11.76
CA SER A 88 14.63 1.45 13.14
C SER A 88 15.22 0.05 13.31
N VAL A 89 14.60 -0.97 12.71
CA VAL A 89 15.10 -2.35 12.73
C VAL A 89 16.44 -2.46 12.00
N ALA A 90 16.60 -1.80 10.85
CA ALA A 90 17.85 -1.79 10.10
C ALA A 90 19.02 -1.22 10.93
N PHE A 91 18.82 -0.09 11.62
CA PHE A 91 19.81 0.46 12.54
C PHE A 91 20.11 -0.47 13.72
N GLY A 92 19.09 -1.14 14.25
CA GLY A 92 19.25 -2.15 15.31
C GLY A 92 20.21 -3.27 14.89
N ILE A 93 19.97 -3.86 13.71
CA ILE A 93 20.82 -4.93 13.17
C ILE A 93 22.24 -4.40 12.89
N ALA A 94 22.37 -3.21 12.30
CA ALA A 94 23.66 -2.61 12.00
C ALA A 94 24.50 -2.37 13.27
N SER A 95 23.86 -1.94 14.36
CA SER A 95 24.50 -1.74 15.66
C SER A 95 25.06 -3.05 16.22
N VAL A 96 24.25 -4.11 16.23
CA VAL A 96 24.66 -5.45 16.70
C VAL A 96 25.81 -6.01 15.88
N LEU A 97 25.73 -5.91 14.54
CA LEU A 97 26.79 -6.37 13.64
C LEU A 97 28.09 -5.58 13.84
N SER A 98 28.00 -4.26 14.03
CA SER A 98 29.17 -3.41 14.26
C SER A 98 29.94 -3.84 15.52
N VAL A 99 29.21 -4.07 16.62
CA VAL A 99 29.82 -4.58 17.87
C VAL A 99 30.44 -5.96 17.65
N SER A 100 29.73 -6.87 16.98
CA SER A 100 30.24 -8.22 16.67
C SER A 100 31.53 -8.17 15.87
N VAL A 101 31.63 -7.31 14.85
CA VAL A 101 32.84 -7.17 14.03
C VAL A 101 34.03 -6.64 14.85
N VAL A 102 33.80 -5.64 15.71
CA VAL A 102 34.85 -5.08 16.57
C VAL A 102 35.39 -6.15 17.53
N GLN A 103 34.49 -6.92 18.16
CA GLN A 103 34.86 -8.01 19.05
C GLN A 103 35.69 -9.08 18.32
N ARG A 104 35.23 -9.56 17.16
CA ARG A 104 35.94 -10.55 16.34
C ARG A 104 37.30 -10.05 15.84
N THR A 105 37.40 -8.79 15.47
CA THR A 105 38.68 -8.20 15.00
C THR A 105 39.71 -8.14 16.14
N ARG A 106 39.28 -7.82 17.35
CA ARG A 106 40.15 -7.82 18.54
C ARG A 106 40.64 -9.22 18.89
N GLU A 107 39.77 -10.23 18.84
CA GLU A 107 40.14 -11.64 19.05
C GLU A 107 41.23 -12.09 18.06
N ILE A 108 41.07 -11.77 16.77
CA ILE A 108 42.07 -12.07 15.73
C ILE A 108 43.40 -11.35 16.01
N GLY A 109 43.35 -10.09 16.46
CA GLY A 109 44.54 -9.32 16.82
C GLY A 109 45.35 -9.94 17.95
N ILE A 110 44.67 -10.40 19.01
CA ILE A 110 45.32 -11.07 20.15
C ILE A 110 45.95 -12.40 19.72
N LEU A 111 45.23 -13.21 18.92
CA LEU A 111 45.74 -14.49 18.42
C LEU A 111 46.98 -14.29 17.54
N ARG A 112 46.97 -13.30 16.64
CA ARG A 112 48.14 -12.98 15.80
C ARG A 112 49.35 -12.54 16.64
N ALA A 113 49.13 -11.72 17.67
CA ALA A 113 50.20 -11.29 18.57
C ALA A 113 50.81 -12.47 19.34
N TRP A 114 49.98 -13.41 19.82
CA TRP A 114 50.46 -14.61 20.50
C TRP A 114 51.30 -15.49 19.59
N VAL A 115 50.87 -15.71 18.34
CA VAL A 115 51.65 -16.46 17.34
C VAL A 115 53.00 -15.81 17.07
N GLN A 116 53.07 -14.47 16.97
CA GLN A 116 54.34 -13.75 16.79
C GLN A 116 55.28 -13.90 18.00
N LEU A 117 54.75 -13.88 19.22
CA LEU A 117 55.54 -14.08 20.43
C LEU A 117 56.11 -15.50 20.50
N VAL A 118 55.30 -16.51 20.18
CA VAL A 118 55.73 -17.91 20.14
C VAL A 118 56.79 -18.10 19.06
N SER A 119 56.58 -17.57 17.84
CA SER A 119 57.58 -17.72 16.78
C SER A 119 58.91 -17.08 17.16
N LYS A 120 58.88 -15.88 17.78
CA LYS A 120 60.09 -15.21 18.27
C LYS A 120 60.75 -16.01 19.38
N SER A 121 60.01 -16.63 20.29
CA SER A 121 60.61 -17.47 21.35
C SER A 121 61.36 -18.69 20.82
N TYR A 122 60.91 -19.28 19.69
CA TYR A 122 61.59 -20.41 19.05
C TYR A 122 62.88 -20.02 18.33
N GLU A 123 62.99 -18.78 17.88
CA GLU A 123 64.16 -18.29 17.14
C GLU A 123 65.36 -17.97 18.05
N TYR A 124 65.13 -17.85 19.36
CA TYR A 124 66.14 -17.53 20.38
C TYR A 124 66.61 -18.73 21.23
N SER A 125 66.08 -19.94 21.02
CA SER A 125 66.56 -21.20 21.64
C SER A 125 67.27 -22.07 20.61
#